data_AF-A0AA97ELH6-F1
#
_entry.id   AF-A0AA97ELH6-F1
#
_cell.length_a   1.000
_cell.length_b   1.000
_cell.length_c   1.000
_cell.angle_alpha   90.00
_cell.angle_beta   90.00
_cell.angle_gamma   90.00
#
_symmetry.space_group_name_H-M   'P 1'
#
loop_
_entity.id
_entity.type
_entity.pdbx_description
1 polymer ?
#
loop_
_entity_poly.entity_id
_entity_poly.type
_entity_poly.pdbx_seq_one_letter_code
_entity_poly.pdbx_strand_id
1 'polypeptide(L)'
;MAKNNIPEVKYKGQIEIGEFSISCAVLDNGERILVDRSLASALGVKGSGAYWQKKKEQKGAMLPEYVSANYLTPFISEEVREKLSKPIVYKDSDGKLNEGVSATALVDICDIWQQADKKGALDNRSNAKIAAHNAYVIFKGFANVGITALVDEATGYQYDREKDELQKILKQYISEELLPWQKRFPDIFYKELFRLNGWNFTVNGIKKRPGVIGTWTKKLIYEELPKGVLDELESNVPKSESGNKTARLHQLLTDDIGNPHLTAQINQIVTLFQLSDDMAHMWSQFEKLKHRQSGQLELPFSFDDKGHTIEPIEENNLSDFNQKLVQGLNYNPKDEK
;
A
#
# COMPACT_ATOMS: atom_id res chain seq x y z
N MET A 1 10.93 35.28 -42.07
CA MET A 1 10.17 35.07 -40.82
C MET A 1 9.47 33.73 -40.93
N ALA A 2 9.97 32.70 -40.26
CA ALA A 2 9.28 31.41 -40.24
C ALA A 2 7.93 31.63 -39.54
N LYS A 3 6.82 31.30 -40.20
CA LYS A 3 5.53 31.16 -39.52
C LYS A 3 5.77 30.12 -38.43
N ASN A 4 5.75 30.51 -37.15
CA ASN A 4 5.72 29.57 -36.04
C ASN A 4 4.38 28.83 -36.13
N ASN A 5 4.36 27.76 -36.92
CA ASN A 5 3.20 26.91 -37.06
C ASN A 5 3.08 26.14 -35.75
N ILE A 6 1.94 26.25 -35.09
CA ILE A 6 1.65 25.47 -33.89
C ILE A 6 1.66 23.99 -34.31
N PRO A 7 2.48 23.14 -33.68
CA PRO A 7 2.58 21.73 -34.07
C PRO A 7 1.25 21.00 -33.89
N GLU A 8 0.99 20.04 -34.77
CA GLU A 8 -0.28 19.30 -34.80
C GLU A 8 -0.08 17.84 -34.37
N VAL A 9 -1.09 17.25 -33.72
CA VAL A 9 -1.04 15.84 -33.31
C VAL A 9 -1.01 14.92 -34.53
N LYS A 10 0.06 14.14 -34.66
CA LYS A 10 0.18 13.09 -35.68
C LYS A 10 -0.24 11.72 -35.15
N TYR A 11 0.10 11.43 -33.90
CA TYR A 11 -0.29 10.20 -33.21
C TYR A 11 -0.77 10.53 -31.80
N LYS A 12 -1.84 9.87 -31.36
CA LYS A 12 -2.38 10.01 -30.01
C LYS A 12 -2.53 8.65 -29.35
N GLY A 13 -2.40 8.65 -28.03
CA GLY A 13 -2.55 7.45 -27.23
C GLY A 13 -2.77 7.77 -25.77
N GLN A 14 -2.90 6.70 -24.99
CA GLN A 14 -3.06 6.74 -23.55
C GLN A 14 -2.13 5.70 -22.96
N ILE A 15 -1.35 6.11 -21.96
CA ILE A 15 -0.44 5.25 -21.23
C ILE A 15 -1.15 4.85 -19.94
N GLU A 16 -1.35 3.55 -19.78
CA GLU A 16 -2.03 2.99 -18.61
C GLU A 16 -0.99 2.45 -17.62
N ILE A 17 -1.03 2.95 -16.40
CA ILE A 17 -0.01 2.79 -15.36
C ILE A 17 -0.74 2.36 -14.09
N GLY A 18 -1.08 1.06 -14.00
CA GLY A 18 -1.94 0.55 -12.93
C GLY A 18 -3.32 1.19 -12.97
N GLU A 19 -3.64 2.03 -12.00
CA GLU A 19 -4.87 2.83 -11.93
C GLU A 19 -4.74 4.23 -12.55
N PHE A 20 -3.53 4.64 -12.91
CA PHE A 20 -3.27 5.94 -13.52
C PHE A 20 -3.37 5.85 -15.05
N SER A 21 -3.93 6.91 -15.64
CA SER A 21 -4.00 7.08 -17.09
C SER A 21 -3.42 8.43 -17.47
N ILE A 22 -2.42 8.43 -18.34
CA ILE A 22 -1.78 9.65 -18.86
C ILE A 22 -1.96 9.69 -20.37
N SER A 23 -2.65 10.72 -20.87
CA SER A 23 -2.79 10.92 -22.31
C SER A 23 -1.47 11.44 -22.88
N CYS A 24 -1.11 10.95 -24.07
CA CYS A 24 0.14 11.29 -24.73
C CYS A 24 -0.05 11.48 -26.24
N ALA A 25 0.87 12.22 -26.85
CA ALA A 25 0.88 12.41 -28.29
C ALA A 25 2.29 12.50 -28.86
N VAL A 26 2.40 12.19 -30.16
CA VAL A 26 3.55 12.54 -31.00
C VAL A 26 3.08 13.58 -32.01
N LEU A 27 3.75 14.71 -32.01
CA LEU A 27 3.43 15.84 -32.87
C LEU A 27 4.07 15.67 -34.26
N ASP A 28 3.63 16.47 -35.24
CA ASP A 28 4.13 16.46 -36.62
C ASP A 28 5.63 16.82 -36.72
N ASN A 29 6.14 17.62 -35.79
CA ASN A 29 7.56 17.95 -35.62
C ASN A 29 8.38 16.83 -34.94
N GLY A 30 7.74 15.72 -34.53
CA GLY A 30 8.38 14.59 -33.85
C GLY A 30 8.51 14.71 -32.32
N GLU A 31 8.06 15.82 -31.73
CA GLU A 31 8.02 15.99 -30.27
C GLU A 31 7.04 14.98 -29.65
N ARG A 32 7.48 14.37 -28.55
CA ARG A 32 6.68 13.45 -27.73
C ARG A 32 6.23 14.20 -26.50
N ILE A 33 4.93 14.23 -26.26
CA ILE A 33 4.34 15.01 -25.17
C ILE A 33 3.41 14.18 -24.28
N LEU A 34 3.26 14.62 -23.04
CA LEU A 34 2.21 14.20 -22.11
C LEU A 34 1.23 15.36 -21.93
N VAL A 35 -0.07 15.05 -21.88
CA VAL A 35 -1.11 16.07 -21.73
C VAL A 35 -1.18 16.52 -20.28
N ASP A 36 -1.05 17.84 -20.05
CA ASP A 36 -0.87 18.42 -18.72
C ASP A 36 -1.95 18.00 -17.73
N ARG A 37 -3.23 18.10 -18.12
CA ARG A 37 -4.36 17.76 -17.25
C ARG A 37 -4.36 16.29 -16.84
N SER A 38 -4.03 15.40 -17.76
CA SER A 38 -3.98 13.96 -17.48
C SER A 38 -2.83 13.63 -16.53
N LEU A 39 -1.68 14.31 -16.69
CA LEU A 39 -0.54 14.17 -15.80
C LEU A 39 -0.84 14.71 -14.39
N ALA A 40 -1.49 15.88 -14.29
CA ALA A 40 -1.96 16.42 -13.01
C ALA A 40 -2.89 15.42 -12.27
N SER A 41 -3.85 14.85 -13.02
CA SER A 41 -4.77 13.85 -12.51
C SER A 41 -4.07 12.57 -12.05
N ALA A 42 -3.10 12.07 -12.81
CA ALA A 42 -2.31 10.89 -12.44
C ALA A 42 -1.48 11.12 -11.18
N LEU A 43 -0.91 12.32 -11.03
CA LEU A 43 -0.21 12.72 -9.80
C LEU A 43 -1.17 12.97 -8.63
N GLY A 44 -2.49 13.01 -8.85
CA GLY A 44 -3.46 13.34 -7.80
C GLY A 44 -3.43 14.81 -7.36
N VAL A 45 -2.88 15.70 -8.19
CA VAL A 45 -2.75 17.13 -7.88
C VAL A 45 -3.79 17.95 -8.64
N LYS A 46 -4.40 18.91 -7.95
CA LYS A 46 -5.31 19.89 -8.56
C LYS A 46 -4.82 21.29 -8.25
N GLY A 47 -4.71 22.12 -9.28
CA GLY A 47 -4.38 23.53 -9.15
C GLY A 47 -5.43 24.27 -8.33
N SER A 48 -4.97 25.15 -7.45
CA SER A 48 -5.84 26.00 -6.65
C SER A 48 -6.56 27.05 -7.50
N GLY A 49 -7.65 27.62 -6.98
CA GLY A 49 -8.33 28.74 -7.65
C GLY A 49 -7.39 29.91 -7.95
N ALA A 50 -6.48 30.22 -7.03
CA ALA A 50 -5.44 31.23 -7.19
C ALA A 50 -4.46 30.90 -8.33
N TYR A 51 -4.07 29.63 -8.48
CA TYR A 51 -3.23 29.19 -9.61
C TYR A 51 -3.93 29.46 -10.95
N TRP A 52 -5.21 29.09 -11.07
CA TRP A 52 -5.97 29.29 -12.31
C TRP A 52 -6.27 30.76 -12.61
N GLN A 53 -6.45 31.59 -11.60
CA GLN A 53 -6.55 33.04 -11.76
C GLN A 53 -5.23 33.60 -12.31
N LYS A 54 -4.10 33.26 -11.66
CA LYS A 54 -2.78 33.69 -12.10
C LYS A 54 -2.45 33.24 -13.53
N LYS A 55 -2.82 32.01 -13.91
CA LYS A 55 -2.64 31.50 -15.28
C LYS A 55 -3.46 32.28 -16.33
N LYS A 56 -4.61 32.85 -15.96
CA LYS A 56 -5.41 33.71 -16.85
C LYS A 56 -4.82 35.11 -17.00
N GLU A 57 -4.31 35.66 -15.90
CA GLU A 57 -3.76 37.03 -15.84
C GLU A 57 -2.35 37.12 -16.43
N GLN A 58 -1.51 36.12 -16.15
CA GLN A 58 -0.14 36.04 -16.60
C GLN A 58 -0.04 35.21 -17.88
N LYS A 59 0.01 35.88 -19.04
CA LYS A 59 0.43 35.26 -20.30
C LYS A 59 1.96 35.17 -20.33
N GLY A 60 2.53 34.14 -19.70
CA GLY A 60 3.98 33.99 -19.60
C GLY A 60 4.42 32.69 -18.95
N ALA A 61 5.73 32.58 -18.72
CA ALA A 61 6.35 31.40 -18.13
C ALA A 61 5.76 31.12 -16.73
N MET A 62 5.10 29.97 -16.58
CA MET A 62 4.44 29.56 -15.35
C MET A 62 4.64 28.06 -15.16
N LEU A 63 5.10 27.68 -13.97
CA LEU A 63 5.21 26.26 -13.61
C LEU A 63 3.85 25.57 -13.68
N PRO A 64 3.77 24.32 -14.14
CA PRO A 64 2.54 23.55 -14.17
C PRO A 64 1.94 23.37 -12.78
N GLU A 65 0.62 23.14 -12.73
CA GLU A 65 -0.13 23.09 -11.47
C GLU A 65 0.45 22.09 -10.47
N TYR A 66 0.91 20.95 -10.99
CA TYR A 66 1.45 19.82 -10.23
C TYR A 66 2.87 20.02 -9.68
N VAL A 67 3.53 21.14 -9.98
CA VAL A 67 4.84 21.53 -9.38
C VAL A 67 4.88 22.99 -8.92
N SER A 68 3.76 23.71 -9.01
CA SER A 68 3.69 25.16 -8.72
C SER A 68 3.67 25.53 -7.23
N ALA A 69 3.55 24.55 -6.33
CA ALA A 69 3.41 24.80 -4.91
C ALA A 69 4.71 25.33 -4.28
N ASN A 70 4.60 26.35 -3.42
CA ASN A 70 5.77 27.01 -2.83
C ASN A 70 6.73 26.08 -2.07
N TYR A 71 6.21 25.01 -1.45
CA TYR A 71 7.02 24.03 -0.74
C TYR A 71 7.83 23.11 -1.68
N LEU A 72 7.52 23.08 -2.98
CA LEU A 72 8.29 22.36 -3.99
C LEU A 72 9.41 23.22 -4.58
N THR A 73 9.29 24.55 -4.52
CA THR A 73 10.27 25.52 -5.07
C THR A 73 11.73 25.17 -4.78
N PRO A 74 12.14 24.75 -3.56
CA PRO A 74 13.54 24.42 -3.26
C PRO A 74 14.09 23.20 -4.01
N PHE A 75 13.21 22.37 -4.58
CA PHE A 75 13.56 21.12 -5.28
C PHE A 75 13.50 21.25 -6.80
N ILE A 76 13.25 22.47 -7.31
CA ILE A 76 13.18 22.77 -8.75
C ILE A 76 14.43 23.57 -9.11
N SER A 77 15.35 22.95 -9.84
CA SER A 77 16.52 23.66 -10.38
C SER A 77 16.10 24.71 -11.41
N GLU A 78 16.94 25.71 -11.67
CA GLU A 78 16.62 26.73 -12.68
C GLU A 78 16.47 26.14 -14.09
N GLU A 79 17.27 25.13 -14.45
CA GLU A 79 17.12 24.39 -15.71
C GLU A 79 15.75 23.72 -15.82
N VAL A 80 15.33 22.99 -14.78
CA VAL A 80 14.02 22.33 -14.75
C VAL A 80 12.89 23.36 -14.71
N ARG A 81 13.08 24.49 -14.02
CA ARG A 81 12.12 25.60 -13.99
C ARG A 81 11.92 26.17 -15.38
N GLU A 82 12.99 26.46 -16.12
CA GLU A 82 12.91 26.97 -17.48
C GLU A 82 12.21 25.98 -18.42
N LYS A 83 12.55 24.69 -18.28
CA LYS A 83 11.94 23.59 -19.05
C LYS A 83 10.44 23.45 -18.79
N LEU A 84 10.01 23.48 -17.53
CA LEU A 84 8.61 23.25 -17.14
C LEU A 84 7.74 24.50 -17.27
N SER A 85 8.31 25.70 -17.16
CA SER A 85 7.51 26.93 -17.17
C SER A 85 6.96 27.30 -18.55
N LYS A 86 7.33 26.58 -19.61
CA LYS A 86 6.88 26.82 -20.99
C LYS A 86 6.12 25.58 -21.50
N PRO A 87 4.79 25.56 -21.39
CA PRO A 87 4.02 24.44 -21.93
C PRO A 87 4.15 24.38 -23.46
N ILE A 88 4.16 23.17 -23.99
CA ILE A 88 4.08 22.93 -25.44
C ILE A 88 2.63 23.10 -25.83
N VAL A 89 2.33 24.20 -26.53
CA VAL A 89 1.02 24.45 -27.12
C VAL A 89 0.95 23.73 -28.46
N TYR A 90 -0.08 22.90 -28.65
CA TYR A 90 -0.27 22.12 -29.87
C TYR A 90 -1.75 22.10 -30.29
N LYS A 91 -2.01 21.79 -31.56
CA LYS A 91 -3.38 21.53 -32.05
C LYS A 91 -3.70 20.05 -31.99
N ASP A 92 -4.81 19.72 -31.36
CA ASP A 92 -5.36 18.37 -31.35
C ASP A 92 -6.02 18.02 -32.70
N SER A 93 -6.48 16.76 -32.83
CA SER A 93 -7.18 16.23 -34.01
C SER A 93 -8.39 17.08 -34.42
N ASP A 94 -9.05 17.69 -33.44
CA ASP A 94 -10.25 18.53 -33.64
C ASP A 94 -9.91 20.01 -33.92
N GLY A 95 -8.62 20.35 -34.08
CA GLY A 95 -8.12 21.71 -34.29
C GLY A 95 -8.10 22.57 -33.02
N LYS A 96 -8.53 22.05 -31.87
CA LYS A 96 -8.47 22.75 -30.58
C LYS A 96 -7.04 22.84 -30.08
N LEU A 97 -6.71 23.98 -29.47
CA LEU A 97 -5.42 24.17 -28.80
C LEU A 97 -5.44 23.50 -27.43
N ASN A 98 -4.40 22.72 -27.17
CA ASN A 98 -4.13 22.07 -25.90
C ASN A 98 -2.69 22.34 -25.46
N GLU A 99 -2.42 22.07 -24.19
CA GLU A 99 -1.11 22.20 -23.58
C GLU A 99 -0.61 20.84 -23.09
N GLY A 100 0.70 20.63 -23.20
CA GLY A 100 1.38 19.48 -22.65
C GLY A 100 2.82 19.81 -22.30
N VAL A 101 3.50 18.83 -21.75
CA VAL A 101 4.93 18.88 -21.46
C VAL A 101 5.67 17.83 -22.28
N SER A 102 6.95 18.06 -22.51
CA SER A 102 7.82 17.02 -23.09
C SER A 102 7.68 15.73 -22.28
N ALA A 103 7.57 14.59 -22.94
CA ALA A 103 7.48 13.30 -22.25
C ALA A 103 8.69 13.03 -21.35
N THR A 104 9.86 13.57 -21.70
CA THR A 104 11.08 13.47 -20.87
C THR A 104 11.00 14.28 -19.59
N ALA A 105 10.14 15.31 -19.52
CA ALA A 105 9.97 16.13 -18.33
C ALA A 105 9.35 15.34 -17.17
N LEU A 106 8.72 14.19 -17.44
CA LEU A 106 8.18 13.31 -16.41
C LEU A 106 9.23 12.92 -15.36
N VAL A 107 10.47 12.67 -15.79
CA VAL A 107 11.56 12.32 -14.88
C VAL A 107 11.82 13.45 -13.88
N ASP A 108 11.94 14.69 -14.37
CA ASP A 108 12.17 15.86 -13.53
C ASP A 108 11.01 16.09 -12.56
N ILE A 109 9.78 15.95 -13.06
CA ILE A 109 8.55 16.11 -12.26
C ILE A 109 8.51 15.08 -11.13
N CYS A 110 8.80 13.81 -11.43
CA CYS A 110 8.85 12.76 -10.41
C CYS A 110 9.95 13.00 -9.39
N ASP A 111 11.14 13.42 -9.83
CA ASP A 111 12.28 13.69 -8.97
C ASP A 111 12.02 14.85 -8.00
N ILE A 112 11.39 15.95 -8.46
CA ILE A 112 10.95 17.06 -7.58
C ILE A 112 10.13 16.54 -6.39
N TRP A 113 9.15 15.69 -6.67
CA TRP A 113 8.28 15.12 -5.64
C TRP A 113 9.03 14.17 -4.70
N GLN A 114 9.94 13.33 -5.23
CA GLN A 114 10.75 12.42 -4.41
C GLN A 114 11.72 13.18 -3.50
N GLN A 115 12.40 14.20 -4.01
CA GLN A 115 13.31 15.02 -3.22
C GLN A 115 12.58 15.78 -2.12
N ALA A 116 11.40 16.33 -2.42
CA ALA A 116 10.57 17.02 -1.45
C ALA A 116 10.15 16.10 -0.29
N ASP A 117 9.70 14.87 -0.60
CA ASP A 117 9.32 13.90 0.42
C ASP A 117 10.52 13.46 1.27
N LYS A 118 11.63 13.10 0.62
CA LYS A 118 12.88 12.69 1.29
C LYS A 118 13.42 13.74 2.26
N LYS A 119 13.15 15.02 1.99
CA LYS A 119 13.61 16.15 2.81
C LYS A 119 12.56 16.62 3.84
N GLY A 120 11.46 15.88 4.01
CA GLY A 120 10.42 16.18 4.99
C GLY A 120 9.52 17.37 4.63
N ALA A 121 9.61 17.90 3.41
CA ALA A 121 8.79 19.04 2.99
C ALA A 121 7.30 18.69 2.95
N LEU A 122 6.96 17.40 2.91
CA LEU A 122 5.61 16.88 2.77
C LEU A 122 5.03 16.32 4.08
N ASP A 123 5.78 16.33 5.21
CA ASP A 123 5.41 15.62 6.44
C ASP A 123 4.03 15.96 7.01
N ASN A 124 3.64 17.23 6.93
CA ASN A 124 2.35 17.71 7.42
C ASN A 124 1.32 17.90 6.29
N ARG A 125 1.49 17.21 5.15
CA ARG A 125 0.71 17.42 3.92
C ARG A 125 0.30 16.09 3.30
N SER A 126 -0.76 15.48 3.81
CA SER A 126 -1.28 14.17 3.34
C SER A 126 -1.47 14.10 1.83
N ASN A 127 -2.15 15.08 1.22
CA ASN A 127 -2.35 15.13 -0.23
C ASN A 127 -1.03 15.23 -1.02
N ALA A 128 -0.02 15.91 -0.46
CA ALA A 128 1.28 16.04 -1.10
C ALA A 128 2.09 14.73 -0.98
N LYS A 129 1.96 13.99 0.14
CA LYS A 129 2.52 12.63 0.27
C LYS A 129 1.89 11.66 -0.72
N ILE A 130 0.57 11.75 -0.95
CA ILE A 130 -0.10 10.96 -1.99
C ILE A 130 0.49 11.29 -3.37
N ALA A 131 0.67 12.57 -3.68
CA ALA A 131 1.26 12.96 -4.95
C ALA A 131 2.71 12.47 -5.12
N ALA A 132 3.52 12.52 -4.07
CA ALA A 132 4.87 11.95 -4.09
C ALA A 132 4.87 10.43 -4.26
N HIS A 133 3.93 9.73 -3.61
CA HIS A 133 3.76 8.30 -3.81
C HIS A 133 3.35 7.97 -5.25
N ASN A 134 2.36 8.67 -5.81
CA ASN A 134 1.93 8.48 -7.19
C ASN A 134 3.07 8.77 -8.18
N ALA A 135 3.84 9.84 -7.95
CA ALA A 135 5.01 10.16 -8.74
C ALA A 135 6.05 9.02 -8.73
N TYR A 136 6.31 8.41 -7.57
CA TYR A 136 7.20 7.26 -7.43
C TYR A 136 6.69 6.04 -8.23
N VAL A 137 5.41 5.68 -8.06
CA VAL A 137 4.80 4.53 -8.74
C VAL A 137 4.83 4.71 -10.26
N ILE A 138 4.48 5.90 -10.75
CA ILE A 138 4.54 6.27 -12.17
C ILE A 138 5.98 6.14 -12.67
N PHE A 139 6.94 6.78 -12.01
CA PHE A 139 8.35 6.76 -12.41
C PHE A 139 8.89 5.33 -12.53
N LYS A 140 8.62 4.49 -11.53
CA LYS A 140 9.08 3.10 -11.51
C LYS A 140 8.45 2.27 -12.61
N GLY A 141 7.15 2.44 -12.86
CA GLY A 141 6.47 1.79 -13.99
C GLY A 141 7.14 2.09 -15.33
N PHE A 142 7.43 3.37 -15.58
CA PHE A 142 8.17 3.79 -16.77
C PHE A 142 9.60 3.25 -16.81
N ALA A 143 10.31 3.21 -15.68
CA ALA A 143 11.67 2.67 -15.62
C ALA A 143 11.71 1.19 -16.01
N ASN A 144 10.81 0.37 -15.47
CA ASN A 144 10.72 -1.05 -15.79
C ASN A 144 10.43 -1.27 -17.29
N VAL A 145 9.42 -0.58 -17.82
CA VAL A 145 9.10 -0.67 -19.26
C VAL A 145 10.23 -0.14 -20.13
N GLY A 146 10.92 0.92 -19.71
CA GLY A 146 12.08 1.46 -20.42
C GLY A 146 13.21 0.44 -20.52
N ILE A 147 13.51 -0.26 -19.42
CA ILE A 147 14.51 -1.34 -19.40
C ILE A 147 14.08 -2.47 -20.34
N THR A 148 12.83 -2.97 -20.22
CA THR A 148 12.31 -4.01 -21.12
C THR A 148 12.37 -3.58 -22.58
N ALA A 149 11.92 -2.37 -22.90
CA ALA A 149 11.92 -1.85 -24.26
C ALA A 149 13.33 -1.76 -24.86
N LEU A 150 14.33 -1.34 -24.07
CA LEU A 150 15.72 -1.29 -24.50
C LEU A 150 16.32 -2.69 -24.72
N VAL A 151 15.96 -3.68 -23.89
CA VAL A 151 16.36 -5.08 -24.10
C VAL A 151 15.74 -5.62 -25.39
N ASP A 152 14.45 -5.36 -25.61
CA ASP A 152 13.75 -5.81 -26.81
C ASP A 152 14.32 -5.16 -28.08
N GLU A 153 14.71 -3.89 -28.01
CA GLU A 153 15.40 -3.20 -29.09
C GLU A 153 16.78 -3.80 -29.35
N ALA A 154 17.58 -4.03 -28.31
CA ALA A 154 18.94 -4.57 -28.42
C ALA A 154 18.99 -6.02 -28.91
N THR A 155 17.95 -6.81 -28.61
CA THR A 155 17.83 -8.22 -29.03
C THR A 155 17.09 -8.40 -30.36
N GLY A 156 16.41 -7.36 -30.85
CA GLY A 156 15.53 -7.43 -32.01
C GLY A 156 14.12 -7.94 -31.69
N TYR A 157 13.84 -8.41 -30.47
CA TYR A 157 12.52 -8.89 -30.04
C TYR A 157 11.41 -7.84 -30.19
N GLN A 158 11.75 -6.55 -30.31
CA GLN A 158 10.79 -5.48 -30.58
C GLN A 158 9.94 -5.68 -31.86
N TYR A 159 10.41 -6.49 -32.82
CA TYR A 159 9.68 -6.82 -34.06
C TYR A 159 8.78 -8.06 -33.92
N ASP A 160 9.05 -8.91 -32.91
CA ASP A 160 8.33 -10.17 -32.67
C ASP A 160 7.23 -10.03 -31.61
N ARG A 161 7.37 -9.08 -30.68
CA ARG A 161 6.38 -8.84 -29.61
C ARG A 161 5.04 -8.32 -30.12
N GLU A 162 3.97 -8.64 -29.38
CA GLU A 162 2.65 -8.05 -29.61
C GLU A 162 2.68 -6.52 -29.44
N LYS A 163 1.87 -5.80 -30.23
CA LYS A 163 1.84 -4.33 -30.27
C LYS A 163 1.58 -3.68 -28.90
N ASP A 164 0.87 -4.36 -27.99
CA ASP A 164 0.48 -3.86 -26.68
C ASP A 164 1.21 -4.56 -25.51
N GLU A 165 2.24 -5.37 -25.78
CA GLU A 165 2.94 -6.14 -24.76
C GLU A 165 3.56 -5.24 -23.68
N LEU A 166 4.23 -4.14 -24.05
CA LEU A 166 4.79 -3.20 -23.09
C LEU A 166 3.71 -2.54 -22.20
N GLN A 167 2.51 -2.30 -22.73
CA GLN A 167 1.38 -1.78 -21.94
C GLN A 167 0.84 -2.85 -20.97
N LYS A 168 0.79 -4.12 -21.38
CA LYS A 168 0.43 -5.24 -20.51
C LYS A 168 1.44 -5.38 -19.36
N ILE A 169 2.74 -5.28 -19.67
CA ILE A 169 3.83 -5.33 -18.71
C ILE A 169 3.74 -4.16 -17.70
N LEU A 170 3.51 -2.93 -18.19
CA LEU A 170 3.34 -1.74 -17.36
C LEU A 170 2.22 -1.93 -16.32
N LYS A 171 1.05 -2.40 -16.78
CA LYS A 171 -0.10 -2.70 -15.91
C LYS A 171 0.21 -3.75 -14.85
N GLN A 172 0.97 -4.79 -15.20
CA GLN A 172 1.31 -5.88 -14.29
C GLN A 172 2.30 -5.44 -13.20
N TYR A 173 3.38 -4.74 -13.57
CA TYR A 173 4.38 -4.29 -12.60
C TYR A 173 3.81 -3.35 -11.55
N ILE A 174 2.89 -2.48 -11.94
CA ILE A 174 2.25 -1.55 -11.01
C ILE A 174 1.16 -2.26 -10.21
N SER A 175 0.47 -3.25 -10.78
CA SER A 175 -0.42 -4.12 -10.00
C SER A 175 0.34 -4.87 -8.90
N GLU A 176 1.63 -5.14 -9.06
CA GLU A 176 2.51 -5.74 -8.04
C GLU A 176 3.03 -4.74 -6.99
N GLU A 177 3.14 -3.46 -7.36
CA GLU A 177 3.75 -2.37 -6.56
C GLU A 177 2.79 -1.29 -6.04
N LEU A 178 1.50 -1.30 -6.41
CA LEU A 178 0.42 -0.63 -5.64
C LEU A 178 0.08 -1.43 -4.37
N LEU A 179 0.61 -2.64 -4.28
CA LEU A 179 0.44 -3.57 -3.17
C LEU A 179 1.11 -3.12 -1.84
N PRO A 180 2.13 -2.25 -1.75
CA PRO A 180 2.69 -1.82 -0.47
C PRO A 180 1.74 -0.94 0.36
N TRP A 181 0.84 -0.18 -0.26
CA TRP A 181 -0.19 0.59 0.48
C TRP A 181 -1.60 -0.04 0.42
N GLN A 182 -1.86 -0.94 -0.53
CA GLN A 182 -3.14 -1.68 -0.64
C GLN A 182 -3.12 -3.13 -0.15
N LYS A 183 -1.97 -3.71 0.25
CA LYS A 183 -1.94 -5.00 0.97
C LYS A 183 -1.81 -4.78 2.47
N ARG A 184 -2.93 -4.42 3.12
CA ARG A 184 -3.06 -4.72 4.55
C ARG A 184 -2.99 -6.23 4.82
N PHE A 185 -3.42 -7.03 3.84
CA PHE A 185 -3.30 -8.47 3.86
C PHE A 185 -2.02 -8.90 3.12
N PRO A 186 -0.99 -9.40 3.82
CA PRO A 186 0.24 -9.84 3.18
C PRO A 186 -0.02 -11.07 2.30
N ASP A 187 0.81 -11.28 1.28
CA ASP A 187 0.61 -12.41 0.34
C ASP A 187 0.58 -13.77 1.04
N ILE A 188 1.34 -13.89 2.13
CA ILE A 188 1.36 -15.10 2.96
C ILE A 188 -0.04 -15.46 3.48
N PHE A 189 -0.90 -14.47 3.77
CA PHE A 189 -2.28 -14.72 4.19
C PHE A 189 -3.06 -15.49 3.13
N TYR A 190 -3.01 -15.04 1.88
CA TYR A 190 -3.73 -15.71 0.78
C TYR A 190 -3.04 -17.01 0.35
N LYS A 191 -1.70 -17.06 0.38
CA LYS A 191 -0.94 -18.27 0.08
C LYS A 191 -1.31 -19.40 1.03
N GLU A 192 -1.32 -19.13 2.34
CA GLU A 192 -1.68 -20.12 3.35
C GLU A 192 -3.17 -20.47 3.30
N LEU A 193 -4.06 -19.50 3.12
CA LEU A 193 -5.49 -19.76 2.98
C LEU A 193 -5.78 -20.71 1.79
N PHE A 194 -5.10 -20.51 0.66
CA PHE A 194 -5.24 -21.39 -0.50
C PHE A 194 -4.64 -22.78 -0.21
N ARG A 195 -3.48 -22.85 0.44
CA ARG A 195 -2.86 -24.12 0.89
C ARG A 195 -3.82 -24.93 1.75
N LEU A 196 -4.39 -24.32 2.79
CA LEU A 196 -5.28 -24.97 3.76
C LEU A 196 -6.56 -25.53 3.11
N ASN A 197 -6.98 -24.98 1.98
CA ASN A 197 -8.16 -25.41 1.23
C ASN A 197 -7.82 -26.26 0.00
N GLY A 198 -6.55 -26.61 -0.22
CA GLY A 198 -6.10 -27.36 -1.39
C GLY A 198 -6.30 -26.63 -2.73
N TRP A 199 -6.35 -25.30 -2.72
CA TRP A 199 -6.53 -24.49 -3.91
C TRP A 199 -5.20 -24.11 -4.55
N ASN A 200 -5.17 -24.06 -5.89
CA ASN A 200 -3.98 -23.66 -6.63
C ASN A 200 -3.74 -22.15 -6.50
N PHE A 201 -2.65 -21.77 -5.84
CA PHE A 201 -2.18 -20.39 -5.75
C PHE A 201 -1.45 -19.96 -7.04
N THR A 202 -2.21 -19.85 -8.14
CA THR A 202 -1.75 -19.38 -9.45
C THR A 202 -2.51 -18.11 -9.86
N VAL A 203 -2.02 -17.38 -10.87
CA VAL A 203 -2.69 -16.18 -11.40
C VAL A 203 -4.17 -16.47 -11.76
N ASN A 204 -4.45 -17.63 -12.34
CA ASN A 204 -5.81 -18.05 -12.67
C ASN A 204 -6.64 -18.46 -11.44
N GLY A 205 -6.02 -19.08 -10.43
CA GLY A 205 -6.67 -19.42 -9.16
C GLY A 205 -7.04 -18.19 -8.34
N ILE A 206 -6.19 -17.16 -8.34
CA ILE A 206 -6.44 -15.87 -7.68
C ILE A 206 -7.59 -15.12 -8.38
N LYS A 207 -7.64 -15.14 -9.72
CA LYS A 207 -8.74 -14.52 -10.50
C LYS A 207 -10.09 -15.22 -10.30
N LYS A 208 -10.10 -16.54 -10.08
CA LYS A 208 -11.30 -17.35 -9.82
C LYS A 208 -11.52 -17.65 -8.34
N ARG A 209 -11.00 -16.79 -7.45
CA ARG A 209 -11.05 -17.03 -6.01
C ARG A 209 -12.49 -17.29 -5.51
N PRO A 210 -12.72 -18.32 -4.70
CA PRO A 210 -14.04 -18.61 -4.14
C PRO A 210 -14.60 -17.43 -3.33
N GLY A 211 -15.90 -17.13 -3.50
CA GLY A 211 -16.55 -16.02 -2.80
C GLY A 211 -16.56 -16.15 -1.27
N VAL A 212 -16.47 -17.38 -0.76
CA VAL A 212 -16.43 -17.70 0.68
C VAL A 212 -15.25 -17.03 1.41
N ILE A 213 -14.16 -16.70 0.70
CA ILE A 213 -13.00 -16.01 1.27
C ILE A 213 -13.40 -14.67 1.90
N GLY A 214 -14.35 -13.94 1.30
CA GLY A 214 -14.86 -12.69 1.87
C GLY A 214 -15.54 -12.90 3.22
N THR A 215 -16.34 -13.94 3.33
CA THR A 215 -17.02 -14.34 4.57
C THR A 215 -16.01 -14.72 5.66
N TRP A 216 -15.01 -15.54 5.32
CA TRP A 216 -13.97 -15.91 6.26
C TRP A 216 -13.11 -14.73 6.68
N THR A 217 -12.79 -13.82 5.76
CA THR A 217 -12.03 -12.61 6.08
C THR A 217 -12.83 -11.71 7.03
N LYS A 218 -14.16 -11.60 6.83
CA LYS A 218 -15.04 -10.88 7.77
C LYS A 218 -14.98 -11.51 9.16
N LYS A 219 -15.17 -12.82 9.26
CA LYS A 219 -15.19 -13.56 10.54
C LYS A 219 -13.85 -13.57 11.27
N LEU A 220 -12.75 -13.85 10.58
CA LEU A 220 -11.43 -14.02 11.19
C LEU A 220 -10.74 -12.70 11.54
N ILE A 221 -11.13 -11.60 10.89
CA ILE A 221 -10.39 -10.35 10.95
C ILE A 221 -11.26 -9.21 11.45
N TYR A 222 -12.34 -8.90 10.75
CA TYR A 222 -13.11 -7.69 11.07
C TYR A 222 -14.03 -7.88 12.27
N GLU A 223 -14.61 -9.07 12.47
CA GLU A 223 -15.39 -9.41 13.67
C GLU A 223 -14.51 -9.50 14.93
N GLU A 224 -13.20 -9.63 14.76
CA GLU A 224 -12.20 -9.70 15.84
C GLU A 224 -11.62 -8.33 16.21
N LEU A 225 -12.01 -7.26 15.50
CA LEU A 225 -11.68 -5.89 15.90
C LEU A 225 -12.49 -5.50 17.15
N PRO A 226 -12.09 -4.43 17.87
CA PRO A 226 -12.84 -3.95 19.02
C PRO A 226 -14.34 -3.78 18.73
N LYS A 227 -15.17 -4.11 19.73
CA LYS A 227 -16.63 -4.11 19.59
C LYS A 227 -17.14 -2.78 19.05
N GLY A 228 -17.98 -2.84 18.00
CA GLY A 228 -18.56 -1.66 17.34
C GLY A 228 -17.78 -1.17 16.11
N VAL A 229 -16.49 -1.53 15.96
CA VAL A 229 -15.68 -1.09 14.82
C VAL A 229 -16.23 -1.64 13.50
N LEU A 230 -16.57 -2.92 13.42
CA LEU A 230 -17.12 -3.51 12.19
C LEU A 230 -18.45 -2.86 11.78
N ASP A 231 -19.36 -2.62 12.74
CA ASP A 231 -20.66 -1.99 12.47
C ASP A 231 -20.49 -0.55 11.94
N GLU A 232 -19.55 0.19 12.53
CA GLU A 232 -19.17 1.53 12.11
C GLU A 232 -18.57 1.53 10.69
N LEU A 233 -17.66 0.59 10.41
CA LEU A 233 -17.10 0.43 9.07
C LEU A 233 -18.18 0.09 8.05
N GLU A 234 -19.09 -0.84 8.34
CA GLU A 234 -20.15 -1.24 7.41
C GLU A 234 -21.19 -0.15 7.15
N SER A 235 -21.43 0.72 8.14
CA SER A 235 -22.34 1.86 8.03
C SER A 235 -21.75 3.01 7.20
N ASN A 236 -20.43 3.21 7.30
CA ASN A 236 -19.73 4.32 6.65
C ASN A 236 -19.13 3.98 5.29
N VAL A 237 -19.07 2.70 4.89
CA VAL A 237 -18.58 2.33 3.55
C VAL A 237 -19.49 2.95 2.49
N PRO A 238 -18.95 3.80 1.60
CA PRO A 238 -19.74 4.40 0.55
C PRO A 238 -20.31 3.32 -0.37
N LYS A 239 -21.55 3.52 -0.83
CA LYS A 239 -22.25 2.61 -1.74
C LYS A 239 -22.53 3.31 -3.07
N SER A 240 -22.43 2.57 -4.16
CA SER A 240 -22.84 3.03 -5.49
C SER A 240 -24.35 3.24 -5.55
N GLU A 241 -24.84 3.89 -6.60
CA GLU A 241 -26.29 3.98 -6.88
C GLU A 241 -26.99 2.61 -6.93
N SER A 242 -26.27 1.55 -7.34
CA SER A 242 -26.76 0.16 -7.35
C SER A 242 -26.61 -0.58 -6.00
N GLY A 243 -26.24 0.10 -4.92
CA GLY A 243 -26.11 -0.47 -3.57
C GLY A 243 -24.82 -1.22 -3.27
N ASN A 244 -23.89 -1.36 -4.22
CA ASN A 244 -22.61 -2.04 -4.03
C ASN A 244 -21.62 -1.18 -3.24
N LYS A 245 -20.87 -1.78 -2.32
CA LYS A 245 -19.77 -1.10 -1.59
C LYS A 245 -18.70 -0.63 -2.59
N THR A 246 -18.37 0.66 -2.59
CA THR A 246 -17.36 1.25 -3.50
C THR A 246 -15.98 1.37 -2.89
N ALA A 247 -15.87 1.19 -1.57
CA ALA A 247 -14.60 1.14 -0.84
C ALA A 247 -14.46 -0.17 -0.05
N ARG A 248 -13.22 -0.56 0.24
CA ARG A 248 -12.92 -1.71 1.12
C ARG A 248 -12.97 -1.26 2.57
N LEU A 249 -13.46 -2.13 3.46
CA LEU A 249 -13.63 -1.81 4.89
C LEU A 249 -12.35 -1.25 5.53
N HIS A 250 -11.21 -1.87 5.24
CA HIS A 250 -9.96 -1.42 5.82
C HIS A 250 -9.58 0.01 5.41
N GLN A 251 -10.01 0.52 4.25
CA GLN A 251 -9.66 1.88 3.82
C GLN A 251 -10.26 2.98 4.71
N LEU A 252 -11.22 2.64 5.58
CA LEU A 252 -11.85 3.56 6.51
C LEU A 252 -11.22 3.55 7.91
N LEU A 253 -10.27 2.65 8.17
CA LEU A 253 -9.58 2.57 9.46
C LEU A 253 -8.50 3.65 9.56
N THR A 254 -8.34 4.21 10.75
CA THR A 254 -7.34 5.26 11.02
C THR A 254 -5.92 4.71 11.02
N ASP A 255 -4.96 5.52 10.58
CA ASP A 255 -3.56 5.10 10.43
C ASP A 255 -2.84 4.82 11.75
N ASP A 256 -3.24 5.52 12.81
CA ASP A 256 -2.62 5.51 14.13
C ASP A 256 -3.12 4.40 15.05
N ILE A 257 -4.38 3.98 14.91
CA ILE A 257 -5.03 3.03 15.81
C ILE A 257 -5.68 1.88 15.02
N GLY A 258 -6.55 2.20 14.06
CA GLY A 258 -7.29 1.19 13.31
C GLY A 258 -6.38 0.23 12.52
N ASN A 259 -5.31 0.75 11.92
CA ASN A 259 -4.41 -0.03 11.07
C ASN A 259 -3.47 -0.93 11.88
N PRO A 260 -2.84 -0.47 12.98
CA PRO A 260 -2.10 -1.34 13.89
C PRO A 260 -2.94 -2.51 14.42
N HIS A 261 -4.18 -2.27 14.86
CA HIS A 261 -5.07 -3.33 15.35
C HIS A 261 -5.40 -4.36 14.27
N LEU A 262 -5.74 -3.90 13.07
CA LEU A 262 -5.97 -4.79 11.94
C LEU A 262 -4.73 -5.63 11.60
N THR A 263 -3.55 -5.01 11.59
CA THR A 263 -2.28 -5.69 11.28
C THR A 263 -1.95 -6.75 12.33
N ALA A 264 -2.13 -6.44 13.62
CA ALA A 264 -1.93 -7.40 14.70
C ALA A 264 -2.85 -8.63 14.55
N GLN A 265 -4.13 -8.40 14.23
CA GLN A 265 -5.09 -9.49 14.00
C GLN A 265 -4.71 -10.33 12.78
N ILE A 266 -4.34 -9.70 11.67
CA ILE A 266 -3.90 -10.42 10.47
C ILE A 266 -2.69 -11.31 10.78
N ASN A 267 -1.70 -10.81 11.51
CA ASN A 267 -0.52 -11.59 11.87
C ASN A 267 -0.85 -12.78 12.79
N GLN A 268 -1.80 -12.61 13.73
CA GLN A 268 -2.29 -13.70 14.56
C GLN A 268 -2.95 -14.81 13.71
N ILE A 269 -3.80 -14.43 12.75
CA ILE A 269 -4.45 -15.39 11.86
C ILE A 269 -3.45 -16.05 10.90
N VAL A 270 -2.48 -15.32 10.36
CA VAL A 270 -1.40 -15.91 9.55
C VAL A 270 -0.63 -16.95 10.35
N THR A 271 -0.34 -16.68 11.62
CA THR A 271 0.33 -17.64 12.51
C THR A 271 -0.51 -18.90 12.67
N LEU A 272 -1.82 -18.78 12.93
CA LEU A 272 -2.73 -19.93 12.99
C LEU A 272 -2.76 -20.69 11.66
N PHE A 273 -2.77 -19.99 10.54
CA PHE A 273 -2.77 -20.62 9.22
C PHE A 273 -1.51 -21.47 9.03
N GLN A 274 -0.34 -20.92 9.34
CA GLN A 274 0.95 -21.61 9.18
C GLN A 274 1.09 -22.83 10.09
N LEU A 275 0.50 -22.79 11.30
CA LEU A 275 0.51 -23.91 12.26
C LEU A 275 -0.50 -25.01 11.93
N SER A 276 -1.44 -24.75 11.01
CA SER A 276 -2.51 -25.67 10.68
C SER A 276 -2.19 -26.47 9.43
N ASP A 277 -2.54 -27.76 9.44
CA ASP A 277 -2.33 -28.66 8.30
C ASP A 277 -3.36 -28.38 7.20
N ASP A 278 -4.61 -28.15 7.59
CA ASP A 278 -5.74 -27.88 6.71
C ASP A 278 -6.74 -26.89 7.34
N MET A 279 -7.75 -26.49 6.56
CA MET A 279 -8.74 -25.49 6.99
C MET A 279 -9.58 -25.95 8.20
N ALA A 280 -9.81 -27.25 8.37
CA ALA A 280 -10.58 -27.76 9.51
C ALA A 280 -9.77 -27.65 10.80
N HIS A 281 -8.48 -28.03 10.76
CA HIS A 281 -7.55 -27.83 11.88
C HIS A 281 -7.45 -26.34 12.25
N MET A 282 -7.37 -25.45 11.25
CA MET A 282 -7.32 -24.00 11.48
C MET A 282 -8.54 -23.48 12.25
N TRP A 283 -9.76 -23.83 11.84
CA TRP A 283 -10.96 -23.40 12.56
C TRP A 283 -11.01 -23.92 13.99
N SER A 284 -10.57 -25.16 14.23
CA SER A 284 -10.48 -25.71 15.59
C SER A 284 -9.53 -24.90 16.48
N GLN A 285 -8.37 -24.51 15.95
CA GLN A 285 -7.39 -23.71 16.69
C GLN A 285 -7.89 -22.28 16.93
N PHE A 286 -8.60 -21.69 15.96
CA PHE A 286 -9.21 -20.37 16.11
C PHE A 286 -10.26 -20.37 17.23
N GLU A 287 -11.19 -21.33 17.25
CA GLU A 287 -12.19 -21.44 18.33
C GLU A 287 -11.52 -21.66 19.70
N LYS A 288 -10.48 -22.50 19.77
CA LYS A 288 -9.69 -22.69 21.00
C LYS A 288 -9.03 -21.40 21.47
N LEU A 289 -8.50 -20.59 20.56
CA LEU A 289 -7.95 -19.27 20.87
C LEU A 289 -9.03 -18.34 21.44
N LYS A 290 -10.22 -18.31 20.82
CA LYS A 290 -11.36 -17.51 21.28
C LYS A 290 -11.80 -17.87 22.69
N HIS A 291 -11.93 -19.17 23.00
CA HIS A 291 -12.25 -19.64 24.35
C HIS A 291 -11.21 -19.22 25.40
N ARG A 292 -9.93 -19.15 25.03
CA ARG A 292 -8.88 -18.65 25.94
C ARG A 292 -8.98 -17.14 26.15
N GLN A 293 -9.26 -16.39 25.09
CA GLN A 293 -9.40 -14.93 25.16
C GLN A 293 -10.64 -14.47 25.93
N SER A 294 -11.73 -15.24 25.91
CA SER A 294 -12.94 -14.96 26.69
C SER A 294 -12.82 -15.31 28.17
N GLY A 295 -11.61 -15.65 28.65
CA GLY A 295 -11.37 -16.03 30.05
C GLY A 295 -11.98 -17.37 30.43
N GLN A 296 -12.33 -18.21 29.44
CA GLN A 296 -13.09 -19.44 29.65
C GLN A 296 -12.23 -20.66 30.02
N LEU A 297 -10.97 -20.46 30.45
CA LEU A 297 -10.07 -21.49 30.99
C LEU A 297 -9.02 -20.87 31.92
N GLU A 298 -8.92 -21.33 33.17
CA GLU A 298 -7.67 -21.23 33.92
C GLU A 298 -6.66 -22.26 33.36
N LEU A 299 -5.35 -21.98 33.44
CA LEU A 299 -4.34 -23.05 33.33
C LEU A 299 -4.08 -23.55 34.75
N PRO A 300 -4.65 -24.70 35.17
CA PRO A 300 -4.60 -25.14 36.56
C PRO A 300 -3.28 -25.83 36.93
N PHE A 301 -2.15 -25.44 36.33
CA PHE A 301 -0.90 -26.19 36.46
C PHE A 301 0.37 -25.34 36.48
N SER A 302 1.41 -25.87 37.14
CA SER A 302 2.81 -25.37 37.07
C SER A 302 3.67 -26.35 36.25
N PHE A 303 4.93 -26.03 35.91
CA PHE A 303 5.78 -26.90 35.04
C PHE A 303 7.26 -26.92 35.47
N ASP A 304 7.93 -28.07 35.32
CA ASP A 304 9.32 -28.35 35.68
C ASP A 304 10.31 -27.99 34.55
N ASP A 305 11.61 -28.08 34.83
CA ASP A 305 12.69 -27.65 33.93
C ASP A 305 12.82 -28.48 32.64
N LYS A 306 12.04 -29.57 32.49
CA LYS A 306 11.93 -30.37 31.26
C LYS A 306 10.58 -30.18 30.56
N GLY A 307 9.74 -29.26 31.05
CA GLY A 307 8.43 -28.94 30.49
C GLY A 307 7.31 -29.88 30.94
N HIS A 308 7.54 -30.69 31.98
CA HIS A 308 6.48 -31.52 32.56
C HIS A 308 5.69 -30.73 33.59
N THR A 309 4.42 -31.05 33.75
CA THR A 309 3.56 -30.39 34.71
C THR A 309 4.00 -30.65 36.17
N ILE A 310 4.15 -29.60 36.98
CA ILE A 310 4.31 -29.63 38.45
C ILE A 310 2.93 -29.69 39.07
N GLU A 311 2.70 -30.74 39.88
CA GLU A 311 1.55 -30.84 40.77
C GLU A 311 1.76 -29.95 42.01
N PRO A 312 0.80 -29.10 42.40
CA PRO A 312 0.90 -28.34 43.64
C PRO A 312 0.88 -29.29 44.85
N ILE A 313 1.94 -29.28 45.66
CA ILE A 313 2.06 -30.09 46.87
C ILE A 313 1.53 -29.26 48.05
N GLU A 314 0.31 -29.52 48.50
CA GLU A 314 -0.17 -29.20 49.86
C GLU A 314 -0.27 -30.55 50.60
N GLU A 315 0.41 -30.89 51.70
CA GLU A 315 1.20 -30.21 52.73
C GLU A 315 2.23 -31.22 53.32
N ASN A 316 3.13 -30.73 54.18
CA ASN A 316 3.46 -31.26 55.52
C ASN A 316 4.91 -31.65 55.85
N ASN A 317 5.25 -31.26 57.09
CA ASN A 317 6.34 -31.71 57.97
C ASN A 317 7.72 -31.08 57.78
N LEU A 318 8.14 -30.32 58.80
CA LEU A 318 9.52 -29.85 58.97
C LEU A 318 10.48 -31.04 58.87
N SER A 319 11.57 -30.87 58.12
CA SER A 319 12.65 -31.86 58.03
C SER A 319 13.24 -32.15 59.42
N ASP A 320 13.82 -33.33 59.61
CA ASP A 320 14.51 -33.74 60.85
C ASP A 320 15.56 -32.73 61.33
N PHE A 321 16.24 -32.09 60.38
CA PHE A 321 17.18 -31.00 60.65
C PHE A 321 16.45 -29.78 61.24
N ASN A 322 15.34 -29.37 60.64
CA ASN A 322 14.52 -28.25 61.11
C ASN A 322 13.83 -28.56 62.45
N GLN A 323 13.46 -29.81 62.70
CA GLN A 323 12.95 -30.25 64.00
C GLN A 323 14.02 -30.16 65.10
N LYS A 324 15.26 -30.60 64.83
CA LYS A 324 16.40 -30.45 65.74
C LYS A 324 16.80 -28.99 65.96
N LEU A 325 16.66 -28.15 64.94
CA LEU A 325 16.92 -26.71 65.01
C LEU A 325 15.89 -26.01 65.90
N VAL A 326 14.62 -26.39 65.80
CA VAL A 326 13.54 -25.94 66.71
C VAL A 326 13.77 -26.45 68.13
N GLN A 327 14.24 -27.68 68.31
CA GLN A 327 14.64 -28.22 69.63
C GLN A 327 15.81 -27.43 70.25
N GLY A 328 16.82 -27.06 69.46
CA GLY A 328 17.95 -26.26 69.93
C GLY A 328 17.60 -24.79 70.20
N LEU A 329 16.67 -24.21 69.44
CA LEU A 329 16.14 -22.86 69.66
C LEU A 329 15.25 -22.78 70.91
N ASN A 330 14.58 -23.87 71.27
CA ASN A 330 13.75 -23.98 72.47
C ASN A 330 14.54 -24.46 73.71
N TYR A 331 15.85 -24.72 73.58
CA TYR A 331 16.70 -25.11 74.71
C TYR A 331 17.04 -23.89 75.58
N ASN A 332 16.62 -23.93 76.85
CA ASN A 332 16.91 -22.90 77.84
C ASN A 332 17.87 -23.45 78.91
N PRO A 333 19.16 -23.05 78.90
CA PRO A 333 20.17 -23.59 79.82
C PRO A 333 20.01 -23.17 81.30
N LYS A 334 18.98 -22.39 81.65
CA LYS A 334 18.63 -22.09 83.04
C LYS A 334 17.76 -23.16 83.71
N ASP A 335 17.21 -24.09 82.93
CA ASP A 335 16.33 -25.15 83.43
C ASP A 335 17.11 -26.42 83.88
N GLU A 336 18.45 -26.45 83.71
CA GLU A 336 19.35 -27.54 84.15
C GLU A 336 20.36 -27.10 85.23
N LYS A 337 19.93 -26.29 86.21
CA LYS A 337 20.71 -26.03 87.44
C LYS A 337 19.94 -26.32 88.72
#